data_AF-A0A419T9X3-F1
#
_entry.id   AF-A0A419T9X3-F1
#
_cell.length_a   1.000
_cell.length_b   1.000
_cell.length_c   1.000
_cell.angle_alpha   90.00
_cell.angle_beta   90.00
_cell.angle_gamma   90.00
#
_symmetry.space_group_name_H-M   'P 1'
#
loop_
_entity.id
_entity.type
_entity.pdbx_description
1 polymer ?
#
loop_
_entity_poly.entity_id
_entity_poly.type
_entity_poly.pdbx_seq_one_letter_code
_entity_poly.pdbx_strand_id
1 'polypeptide(L)'
;MGVITIRIGYACINLSIDAKTNKRCLLKNATEDRLRELISENLNGLKKVLKYNIDKGISLYRITSDIIPFGSHPINEIEWWNDFKDDLIEIKKLIRKGNMRVSMHPGQYTVLNSPKKL
;
A
#
# COMPACT_ATOMS: atom_id res chain seq x y z
N MET A 1 -27.25 22.02 14.94
CA MET A 1 -26.81 20.63 15.23
C MET A 1 -25.98 20.16 14.04
N GLY A 2 -24.67 19.99 14.20
CA GLY A 2 -23.81 19.47 13.13
C GLY A 2 -24.05 17.97 12.97
N VAL A 3 -24.40 17.53 11.76
CA VAL A 3 -24.56 16.10 11.46
C VAL A 3 -23.17 15.46 11.49
N ILE A 4 -22.98 14.45 12.34
CA ILE A 4 -21.75 13.64 12.33
C ILE A 4 -21.78 12.75 11.10
N THR A 5 -20.92 13.03 10.12
CA THR A 5 -20.76 12.16 8.95
C THR A 5 -19.75 11.05 9.27
N ILE A 6 -20.25 9.81 9.38
CA ILE A 6 -19.40 8.62 9.57
C ILE A 6 -18.74 8.27 8.24
N ARG A 7 -17.42 8.01 8.28
CA ARG A 7 -16.64 7.55 7.13
C ARG A 7 -16.28 6.08 7.32
N ILE A 8 -16.68 5.24 6.37
CA ILE A 8 -16.41 3.80 6.38
C ILE A 8 -15.21 3.44 5.51
N GLY A 9 -14.60 2.31 5.83
CA GLY A 9 -13.44 1.77 5.12
C GLY A 9 -13.14 0.34 5.46
N TYR A 10 -12.16 -0.22 4.75
CA TYR A 10 -11.67 -1.57 4.94
C TYR A 10 -10.14 -1.61 4.81
N ALA A 11 -9.56 -2.79 5.00
CA ALA A 11 -8.12 -2.95 5.05
C ALA A 11 -7.59 -3.90 3.97
N CYS A 12 -6.51 -3.46 3.33
CA CYS A 12 -5.59 -4.22 2.49
C CYS A 12 -6.19 -4.78 1.19
N ILE A 13 -7.23 -5.62 1.26
CA ILE A 13 -7.72 -6.42 0.14
C ILE A 13 -9.14 -5.99 -0.22
N ASN A 14 -9.39 -5.80 -1.50
CA ASN A 14 -10.73 -5.65 -2.05
C ASN A 14 -11.13 -6.99 -2.69
N LEU A 15 -12.16 -7.64 -2.15
CA LEU A 15 -12.62 -8.96 -2.63
C LEU A 15 -13.56 -8.86 -3.84
N SER A 16 -14.03 -7.67 -4.18
CA SER A 16 -14.98 -7.43 -5.27
C SER A 16 -14.32 -7.17 -6.62
N ILE A 17 -13.00 -6.98 -6.66
CA ILE A 17 -12.25 -6.75 -7.89
C ILE A 17 -10.99 -7.61 -7.93
N ASP A 18 -10.53 -7.95 -9.13
CA ASP A 18 -9.22 -8.58 -9.30
C ASP A 18 -8.09 -7.54 -9.24
N ALA A 19 -7.78 -7.11 -8.01
CA ALA A 19 -6.67 -6.23 -7.71
C ALA A 19 -5.86 -6.79 -6.55
N LYS A 20 -4.61 -7.17 -6.83
CA LYS A 20 -3.64 -7.62 -5.81
C LYS A 20 -2.76 -6.43 -5.42
N THR A 21 -2.63 -6.19 -4.12
CA THR A 21 -1.82 -5.10 -3.55
C THR A 21 -0.68 -5.60 -2.67
N ASN A 22 -0.59 -6.93 -2.50
CA ASN A 22 0.27 -7.61 -1.55
C ASN A 22 1.00 -8.81 -2.18
N LYS A 23 1.30 -8.75 -3.49
CA LYS A 23 2.15 -9.76 -4.11
C LYS A 23 3.54 -9.70 -3.48
N ARG A 24 4.11 -10.87 -3.24
CA ARG A 24 5.40 -11.06 -2.58
C ARG A 24 6.16 -12.20 -3.25
N CYS A 25 7.45 -12.33 -2.93
CA CYS A 25 8.24 -13.53 -3.21
C CYS A 25 8.94 -14.00 -1.92
N LEU A 26 9.49 -15.22 -1.98
CA LEU A 26 10.41 -15.69 -0.96
C LEU A 26 11.71 -14.87 -1.01
N LEU A 27 12.41 -14.75 0.12
CA LEU A 27 13.65 -13.97 0.24
C LEU A 27 14.71 -14.44 -0.78
N LYS A 28 14.86 -15.75 -0.97
CA LYS A 28 15.80 -16.34 -1.95
C LYS A 28 15.52 -15.97 -3.41
N ASN A 29 14.32 -15.44 -3.70
CA ASN A 29 13.88 -15.03 -5.04
C ASN A 29 13.78 -13.49 -5.15
N ALA A 30 14.23 -12.73 -4.15
CA ALA A 30 14.14 -11.28 -4.12
C ALA A 30 15.26 -10.64 -4.97
N THR A 31 15.30 -10.97 -6.26
CA THR A 31 16.16 -10.27 -7.23
C THR A 31 15.58 -8.90 -7.54
N GLU A 32 16.43 -7.97 -8.00
CA GLU A 32 15.99 -6.60 -8.34
C GLU A 32 14.83 -6.61 -9.33
N ASP A 33 14.96 -7.34 -10.45
CA ASP A 33 13.90 -7.46 -11.46
C ASP A 33 12.59 -7.98 -10.88
N ARG A 34 12.68 -9.01 -10.02
CA ARG A 34 11.49 -9.59 -9.39
C ARG A 34 10.83 -8.61 -8.43
N LEU A 35 11.62 -7.85 -7.66
CA LEU A 35 11.10 -6.84 -6.75
C LEU A 35 10.46 -5.69 -7.54
N ARG A 36 11.08 -5.20 -8.62
CA ARG A 36 10.51 -4.17 -9.50
C ARG A 36 9.17 -4.61 -10.11
N GLU A 37 9.10 -5.84 -10.61
CA GLU A 37 7.87 -6.44 -11.12
C GLU A 37 6.77 -6.42 -10.05
N LEU A 38 7.06 -6.95 -8.85
CA LEU A 38 6.10 -7.02 -7.76
C LEU A 38 5.64 -5.64 -7.27
N ILE A 39 6.56 -4.67 -7.15
CA ILE A 39 6.24 -3.28 -6.79
C ILE A 39 5.29 -2.69 -7.83
N SER A 40 5.62 -2.80 -9.12
CA SER A 40 4.77 -2.30 -10.21
C SER A 40 3.36 -2.90 -10.16
N GLU A 41 3.27 -4.23 -9.99
CA GLU A 41 1.98 -4.91 -9.90
C GLU A 41 1.16 -4.46 -8.67
N ASN A 42 1.81 -4.33 -7.51
CA ASN A 42 1.17 -3.90 -6.27
C ASN A 42 0.67 -2.45 -6.36
N LEU A 43 1.47 -1.53 -6.91
CA LEU A 43 1.09 -0.13 -7.10
C LEU A 43 -0.06 0.01 -8.11
N ASN A 44 -0.01 -0.76 -9.21
CA ASN A 44 -1.12 -0.83 -10.16
C ASN A 44 -2.41 -1.39 -9.53
N GLY A 45 -2.30 -2.42 -8.70
CA GLY A 45 -3.41 -2.93 -7.90
C GLY A 45 -3.98 -1.88 -6.95
N LEU A 46 -3.13 -1.12 -6.28
CA LEU A 46 -3.55 -0.05 -5.38
C LEU A 46 -4.31 1.05 -6.16
N LYS A 47 -3.83 1.45 -7.33
CA LYS A 47 -4.54 2.40 -8.20
C LYS A 47 -5.94 1.91 -8.57
N LYS A 48 -6.11 0.62 -8.89
CA LYS A 48 -7.43 0.01 -9.15
C LYS A 48 -8.34 0.07 -7.92
N VAL A 49 -7.82 -0.28 -6.74
CA VAL A 49 -8.55 -0.22 -5.47
C VAL A 49 -9.00 1.21 -5.15
N LEU A 50 -8.13 2.20 -5.32
CA LEU A 50 -8.46 3.61 -5.06
C LEU A 50 -9.53 4.12 -6.04
N LYS A 51 -9.45 3.77 -7.33
CA LYS A 51 -10.48 4.10 -8.33
C LYS A 51 -11.82 3.47 -7.96
N TYR A 52 -11.84 2.21 -7.53
CA TYR A 52 -13.04 1.54 -7.04
C TYR A 52 -13.62 2.24 -5.80
N ASN A 53 -12.78 2.60 -4.83
CA ASN A 53 -13.22 3.27 -3.62
C ASN A 53 -13.86 4.63 -3.91
N ILE A 54 -13.32 5.39 -4.87
CA ILE A 54 -13.92 6.64 -5.34
C ILE A 54 -15.32 6.39 -5.92
N ASP A 55 -15.46 5.39 -6.80
CA ASP A 55 -16.74 5.01 -7.41
C ASP A 55 -17.79 4.59 -6.35
N LYS A 56 -17.36 3.90 -5.30
CA LYS A 56 -18.25 3.42 -4.23
C LYS A 56 -18.41 4.40 -3.06
N GLY A 57 -17.82 5.59 -3.11
CA GLY A 57 -17.86 6.55 -2.01
C GLY A 57 -17.18 6.05 -0.72
N ILE A 58 -16.28 5.06 -0.83
CA ILE A 58 -15.50 4.54 0.31
C ILE A 58 -14.36 5.50 0.56
N SER A 59 -14.38 6.14 1.72
CA SER A 59 -13.47 7.24 2.01
C SER A 59 -12.36 6.88 2.99
N LEU A 60 -12.35 5.70 3.59
CA LEU A 60 -11.26 5.22 4.44
C LEU A 60 -10.65 3.93 3.86
N TYR A 61 -9.33 3.83 3.80
CA TYR A 61 -8.66 2.63 3.31
C TYR A 61 -7.30 2.42 3.97
N ARG A 62 -7.06 1.24 4.52
CA ARG A 62 -5.74 0.86 5.04
C ARG A 62 -4.93 0.18 3.95
N ILE A 63 -3.86 0.83 3.52
CA ILE A 63 -2.90 0.27 2.58
C ILE A 63 -2.12 -0.83 3.30
N THR A 64 -1.87 -1.93 2.60
CA THR A 64 -1.09 -3.05 3.13
C THR A 64 0.38 -2.65 3.31
N SER A 65 1.02 -3.14 4.37
CA SER A 65 2.45 -2.95 4.63
C SER A 65 3.33 -3.66 3.58
N ASP A 66 2.73 -4.55 2.79
CA ASP A 66 3.36 -5.35 1.74
C ASP A 66 3.49 -4.62 0.41
N ILE A 67 2.94 -3.40 0.31
CA ILE A 67 2.81 -2.68 -0.95
C ILE A 67 4.16 -2.56 -1.67
N ILE A 68 5.22 -2.35 -0.89
CA ILE A 68 6.63 -2.50 -1.30
C ILE A 68 7.18 -3.79 -0.65
N PRO A 69 7.34 -4.88 -1.39
CA PRO A 69 7.95 -6.10 -0.87
C PRO A 69 9.34 -5.80 -0.31
N PHE A 70 9.59 -6.28 0.91
CA PHE A 70 10.88 -6.09 1.60
C PHE A 70 11.30 -4.61 1.77
N GLY A 71 10.38 -3.64 1.75
CA GLY A 71 10.71 -2.21 1.76
C GLY A 71 11.53 -1.70 2.96
N SER A 72 11.62 -2.48 4.04
CA SER A 72 12.47 -2.18 5.22
C SER A 72 13.61 -3.19 5.43
N HIS A 73 13.79 -4.15 4.52
CA HIS A 73 14.80 -5.21 4.63
C HIS A 73 15.97 -4.91 3.68
N PRO A 74 17.24 -5.11 4.09
CA PRO A 74 18.41 -4.71 3.29
C PRO A 74 18.54 -5.40 1.93
N ILE A 75 17.88 -6.55 1.74
CA ILE A 75 17.80 -7.24 0.43
C ILE A 75 17.16 -6.37 -0.67
N ASN A 76 16.32 -5.40 -0.30
CA ASN A 76 15.71 -4.48 -1.24
C ASN A 76 16.59 -3.25 -1.36
N GLU A 77 17.49 -3.28 -2.33
CA GLU A 77 18.42 -2.19 -2.64
C GLU A 77 17.83 -1.16 -3.62
N ILE A 78 16.57 -1.34 -4.06
CA ILE A 78 15.92 -0.45 -5.03
C ILE A 78 15.54 0.86 -4.34
N GLU A 79 15.90 1.99 -4.96
CA GLU A 79 15.40 3.31 -4.59
C GLU A 79 13.95 3.50 -5.07
N TRP A 80 13.04 2.67 -4.57
CA TRP A 80 11.66 2.55 -5.08
C TRP A 80 10.87 3.86 -4.99
N TRP A 81 11.23 4.75 -4.07
CA TRP A 81 10.62 6.09 -3.98
C TRP A 81 10.97 6.98 -5.17
N ASN A 82 12.11 6.76 -5.81
CA ASN A 82 12.56 7.47 -7.00
C ASN A 82 12.09 6.77 -8.27
N ASP A 83 12.32 5.46 -8.36
CA ASP A 83 12.03 4.68 -9.56
C ASP A 83 10.52 4.59 -9.87
N PHE A 84 9.69 4.58 -8.83
CA PHE A 84 8.22 4.55 -8.96
C PHE A 84 7.57 5.89 -8.58
N LYS A 85 8.32 7.00 -8.66
CA LYS A 85 7.85 8.33 -8.26
C LYS A 85 6.54 8.74 -8.95
N ASP A 86 6.41 8.46 -10.25
CA ASP A 86 5.23 8.83 -11.02
C ASP A 86 3.98 8.05 -10.57
N ASP A 87 4.13 6.75 -10.29
CA ASP A 87 3.06 5.93 -9.72
C ASP A 87 2.61 6.44 -8.35
N LEU A 88 3.56 6.78 -7.48
CA LEU A 88 3.30 7.35 -6.16
C LEU A 88 2.58 8.70 -6.25
N ILE A 89 2.95 9.54 -7.23
CA ILE A 89 2.26 10.81 -7.52
C ILE A 89 0.83 10.54 -8.03
N GLU A 90 0.63 9.56 -8.90
CA GLU A 90 -0.72 9.18 -9.38
C GLU A 90 -1.59 8.70 -8.20
N ILE A 91 -1.05 7.84 -7.34
CA ILE A 91 -1.73 7.36 -6.12
C ILE A 91 -2.12 8.54 -5.21
N LYS A 92 -1.21 9.50 -4.99
CA LYS A 92 -1.52 10.73 -4.24
C LYS A 92 -2.67 11.52 -4.86
N LYS A 93 -2.69 11.67 -6.20
CA LYS A 93 -3.78 12.36 -6.91
C LYS A 93 -5.11 11.63 -6.72
N LEU A 94 -5.14 10.30 -6.79
CA LEU A 94 -6.34 9.49 -6.55
C LEU A 94 -6.86 9.63 -5.11
N ILE A 95 -5.97 9.54 -4.12
CA ILE A 95 -6.34 9.72 -2.70
C ILE A 95 -6.99 11.08 -2.47
N ARG A 96 -6.39 12.15 -3.03
CA ARG A 96 -6.94 13.52 -2.93
C ARG A 96 -8.27 13.67 -3.66
N LYS A 97 -8.37 13.13 -4.89
CA LYS A 97 -9.61 13.17 -5.69
C LYS A 97 -10.78 12.53 -4.96
N GLY A 98 -10.54 11.41 -4.28
CA GLY A 98 -11.57 10.71 -3.49
C GLY A 98 -11.82 11.28 -2.10
N ASN A 99 -11.14 12.37 -1.72
CA ASN A 99 -11.10 12.85 -0.34
C ASN A 99 -10.82 11.72 0.67
N MET A 100 -9.97 10.75 0.29
CA MET A 100 -9.76 9.53 1.05
C MET A 100 -8.79 9.76 2.22
N ARG A 101 -9.08 9.14 3.35
CA ARG A 101 -8.16 8.99 4.47
C ARG A 101 -7.49 7.64 4.32
N VAL A 102 -6.17 7.65 4.24
CA VAL A 102 -5.38 6.42 4.19
C VAL A 102 -4.65 6.19 5.49
N SER A 103 -4.39 4.92 5.80
CA SER A 103 -3.56 4.50 6.91
C SER A 103 -2.69 3.29 6.51
N MET A 104 -1.72 2.97 7.35
CA MET A 104 -0.96 1.73 7.30
C MET A 104 -0.88 1.16 8.71
N HIS A 105 -0.70 -0.15 8.83
CA HIS A 105 -0.49 -0.80 10.12
C HIS A 105 0.63 -1.83 9.97
N PRO A 106 1.88 -1.46 10.32
CA PRO A 106 2.99 -2.39 10.37
C PRO A 106 2.65 -3.60 11.24
N GLY A 107 3.09 -4.78 10.83
CA GLY A 107 2.75 -6.04 11.50
C GLY A 107 3.39 -6.17 12.88
N GLN A 108 3.06 -7.28 13.56
CA GLN A 108 3.46 -7.61 14.93
C GLN A 108 4.98 -7.61 15.21
N TYR A 109 5.82 -7.66 14.18
CA TYR A 109 7.28 -7.57 14.30
C TYR A 109 7.79 -6.14 14.53
N THR A 110 6.90 -5.14 14.49
CA THR A 110 7.23 -3.72 14.71
C THR A 110 7.13 -3.40 16.21
N VAL A 111 8.18 -3.73 16.96
CA VAL A 111 8.22 -3.54 18.43
C VAL A 111 9.11 -2.36 18.79
N LEU A 112 8.54 -1.14 18.81
CA LEU A 112 9.29 0.10 19.05
C LEU A 112 9.92 0.16 20.45
N ASN A 113 9.30 -0.47 21.44
CA ASN A 113 9.75 -0.51 22.83
C ASN A 113 10.54 -1.80 23.16
N SER A 114 11.10 -2.47 22.15
CA SER A 114 11.93 -3.66 22.35
C SER A 114 13.20 -3.30 23.15
N PRO A 115 13.61 -4.13 24.13
CA PRO A 115 14.89 -3.93 24.81
C PRO A 115 16.10 -4.31 23.94
N LYS A 116 15.89 -4.98 22.80
CA LYS A 116 16.95 -5.36 21.86
C LYS A 116 17.26 -4.22 20.89
N LYS A 117 18.54 -3.89 20.74
CA LYS A 117 19.03 -2.95 19.71
C LYS A 117 19.08 -3.63 18.33
N LEU A 118 18.98 -2.81 17.29
CA LEU A 118 19.15 -3.18 15.87
C LEU A 118 20.58 -3.64 15.59
#